data_AF-A0AAW1TM98-F1
#
_entry.id   AF-A0AAW1TM98-F1
#
_cell.length_a   1.000
_cell.length_b   1.000
_cell.length_c   1.000
_cell.angle_alpha   90.00
_cell.angle_beta   90.00
_cell.angle_gamma   90.00
#
_symmetry.space_group_name_H-M   'P 1'
#
loop_
_entity.id
_entity.type
_entity.pdbx_description
1 polymer ?
#
loop_
_entity_poly.entity_id
_entity_poly.type
_entity_poly.pdbx_seq_one_letter_code
_entity_poly.pdbx_strand_id
1 'polypeptide(L)'
;MVRHKNRYIVIELKEVNSSSDTPLRFHPAALHGAVFHTVQYLHGDFGAAAIRAGFVAKYCNPQTRIAVIRARHGPHRLVASALPYIKNIDNVRVNVFSLYMGATIRHCYKFILNYQKQKFEKYCLSLKTEEEKNELKKALFNLDTVLKIR
;
A
#
# COMPACT_ATOMS: atom_id res chain seq x y z
N MET A 1 -5.57 7.05 31.50
CA MET A 1 -5.25 7.84 30.29
C MET A 1 -5.62 7.03 29.04
N VAL A 2 -6.62 7.45 28.26
CA VAL A 2 -7.14 6.66 27.12
C VAL A 2 -6.63 7.24 25.80
N ARG A 3 -5.92 6.43 25.01
CA ARG A 3 -5.36 6.81 23.69
C ARG A 3 -6.15 6.14 22.58
N HIS A 4 -6.42 6.86 21.48
CA HIS A 4 -6.95 6.26 20.27
C HIS A 4 -5.97 5.26 19.64
N LYS A 5 -6.42 4.02 19.47
CA LYS A 5 -5.64 2.94 18.84
C LYS A 5 -5.84 2.96 17.33
N ASN A 6 -4.74 3.06 16.58
CA ASN A 6 -4.74 3.00 15.12
C ASN A 6 -4.20 1.65 14.65
N ARG A 7 -4.62 1.27 13.44
CA ARG A 7 -4.14 0.10 12.70
C ARG A 7 -3.62 0.57 11.35
N TYR A 8 -2.54 -0.05 10.91
CA TYR A 8 -1.88 0.24 9.65
C TYR A 8 -1.93 -1.01 8.79
N ILE A 9 -2.38 -0.85 7.55
CA ILE A 9 -2.51 -1.94 6.58
C ILE A 9 -1.52 -1.63 5.47
N VAL A 10 -0.61 -2.56 5.21
CA VAL A 10 0.30 -2.55 4.08
C VAL A 10 -0.38 -3.27 2.94
N ILE A 11 -0.50 -2.59 1.80
CA ILE A 11 -1.11 -3.11 0.59
C ILE A 11 -0.13 -3.09 -0.58
N GLU A 12 -0.31 -4.03 -1.49
CA GLU A 12 0.37 -4.11 -2.78
C GLU A 12 -0.68 -3.95 -3.89
N LEU A 13 -0.38 -3.11 -4.87
CA LEU A 13 -1.20 -2.91 -6.06
C LEU A 13 -0.59 -3.65 -7.23
N LYS A 14 -1.39 -4.49 -7.89
CA LYS A 14 -1.00 -5.16 -9.14
C LYS A 14 -1.94 -4.73 -10.25
N GLU A 15 -1.37 -4.18 -11.30
CA GLU A 15 -2.12 -3.82 -12.49
C GLU A 15 -2.53 -5.07 -13.29
N VAL A 16 -3.74 -5.07 -13.84
CA VAL A 16 -4.28 -6.23 -14.57
C VAL A 16 -3.84 -6.24 -16.04
N ASN A 17 -3.67 -5.06 -16.65
CA ASN A 17 -3.59 -4.91 -18.10
C ASN A 17 -2.21 -4.50 -18.65
N SER A 18 -1.23 -4.17 -17.82
CA SER A 18 0.02 -3.57 -18.29
C SER A 18 1.23 -4.49 -18.07
N SER A 19 2.07 -4.56 -19.10
CA SER A 19 3.46 -5.02 -19.04
C SER A 19 4.20 -4.27 -17.93
N SER A 20 4.99 -5.00 -17.17
CA SER A 20 5.56 -4.66 -15.84
C SER A 20 6.37 -3.35 -15.70
N ASP A 21 6.57 -2.59 -16.77
CA ASP A 21 7.62 -1.58 -16.86
C ASP A 21 7.16 -0.13 -16.60
N THR A 22 5.86 0.16 -16.69
CA THR A 22 5.36 1.51 -16.40
C THR A 22 5.11 1.69 -14.89
N PRO A 23 5.63 2.78 -14.27
CA PRO A 23 5.33 3.09 -12.89
C PRO A 23 3.84 3.46 -12.77
N LEU A 24 3.14 2.80 -11.86
CA LEU A 24 1.74 3.10 -11.60
C LEU A 24 1.67 4.45 -10.89
N ARG A 25 1.31 5.51 -11.62
CA ARG A 25 1.13 6.84 -11.05
C ARG A 25 -0.22 6.90 -10.34
N PHE A 26 -0.28 6.39 -9.11
CA PHE A 26 -1.47 6.53 -8.27
C PHE A 26 -1.19 7.55 -7.15
N HIS A 27 -2.13 8.49 -6.98
CA HIS A 27 -2.03 9.50 -5.93
C HIS A 27 -2.68 8.99 -4.62
N PRO A 28 -2.16 9.35 -3.42
CA PRO A 28 -2.77 8.97 -2.15
C PRO A 28 -4.25 9.34 -2.02
N ALA A 29 -4.67 10.48 -2.60
CA ALA A 29 -6.07 10.88 -2.59
C ALA A 29 -6.96 9.97 -3.45
N ALA A 30 -6.46 9.52 -4.61
CA ALA A 30 -7.18 8.58 -5.46
C ALA A 30 -7.38 7.22 -4.77
N LEU A 31 -6.32 6.71 -4.11
CA LEU A 31 -6.42 5.51 -3.29
C LEU A 31 -7.42 5.70 -2.14
N HIS A 32 -7.39 6.84 -1.46
CA HIS A 32 -8.32 7.15 -0.39
C HIS A 32 -9.78 7.15 -0.89
N GLY A 33 -10.05 7.83 -2.01
CA GLY A 33 -11.36 7.88 -2.64
C GLY A 33 -11.85 6.49 -3.04
N ALA A 34 -11.02 5.70 -3.74
CA ALA A 34 -11.37 4.35 -4.19
C ALA A 34 -11.76 3.43 -3.02
N VAL A 35 -10.97 3.44 -1.93
CA VAL A 35 -11.28 2.66 -0.73
C VAL A 35 -12.55 3.18 -0.06
N PHE A 36 -12.73 4.49 0.06
CA PHE A 36 -13.92 5.08 0.68
C PHE A 36 -15.20 4.70 -0.08
N HIS A 37 -15.21 4.84 -1.40
CA HIS A 37 -16.34 4.45 -2.26
C HIS A 37 -16.64 2.96 -2.17
N THR A 38 -15.61 2.11 -2.14
CA THR A 38 -15.79 0.65 -2.04
C THR A 38 -16.35 0.26 -0.67
N VAL A 39 -15.90 0.91 0.41
CA VAL A 39 -16.47 0.70 1.75
C VAL A 39 -17.92 1.17 1.79
N GLN A 40 -18.26 2.31 1.19
CA GLN A 40 -19.64 2.78 1.12
C GLN A 40 -20.52 1.82 0.31
N TYR A 41 -20.01 1.29 -0.79
CA TYR A 41 -20.72 0.32 -1.62
C TYR A 41 -21.02 -1.00 -0.85
N LEU A 42 -20.06 -1.50 -0.07
CA LEU A 42 -20.20 -2.78 0.64
C LEU A 42 -20.90 -2.67 1.99
N HIS A 43 -20.65 -1.59 2.74
CA HIS A 43 -21.06 -1.44 4.14
C HIS A 43 -22.03 -0.26 4.36
N GLY A 44 -22.48 0.37 3.27
CA GLY A 44 -23.39 1.52 3.29
C GLY A 44 -22.80 2.77 3.95
N ASP A 45 -23.69 3.70 4.27
CA ASP A 45 -23.32 4.97 4.90
C ASP A 45 -22.74 4.80 6.30
N PHE A 46 -23.14 3.74 7.02
CA PHE A 46 -22.54 3.38 8.31
C PHE A 46 -21.05 3.10 8.17
N GLY A 47 -20.66 2.26 7.21
CA GLY A 47 -19.26 1.95 6.97
C GLY A 47 -18.45 3.17 6.55
N ALA A 48 -19.01 3.98 5.64
CA ALA A 48 -18.41 5.22 5.18
C ALA A 48 -18.17 6.22 6.34
N ALA A 49 -19.18 6.43 7.18
CA ALA A 49 -19.09 7.30 8.35
C ALA A 49 -18.07 6.76 9.39
N ALA A 50 -18.07 5.44 9.63
CA ALA A 50 -17.18 4.80 10.59
C ALA A 50 -15.69 4.98 10.25
N ILE A 51 -15.33 4.98 8.96
CA ILE A 51 -13.94 5.14 8.52
C ILE A 51 -13.52 6.62 8.41
N ARG A 52 -14.47 7.55 8.20
CA ARG A 52 -14.22 8.96 7.91
C ARG A 52 -13.29 9.66 8.90
N ALA A 53 -13.45 9.40 10.20
CA ALA A 53 -12.72 10.11 11.26
C ALA A 53 -11.28 9.62 11.51
N GLY A 54 -10.74 8.70 10.69
CA GLY A 54 -9.35 8.26 10.88
C GLY A 54 -8.72 7.43 9.78
N PHE A 55 -9.43 7.24 8.68
CA PHE A 55 -8.90 6.64 7.47
C PHE A 55 -8.00 7.63 6.72
N VAL A 56 -6.73 7.26 6.47
CA VAL A 56 -5.76 8.09 5.75
C VAL A 56 -4.80 7.20 4.97
N ALA A 57 -4.62 7.45 3.67
CA ALA A 57 -3.52 6.89 2.89
C ALA A 57 -2.22 7.63 3.26
N LYS A 58 -1.31 6.95 3.95
CA LYS A 58 -0.11 7.56 4.55
C LYS A 58 1.12 7.51 3.65
N TYR A 59 1.26 6.43 2.88
CA TYR A 59 2.40 6.21 2.01
C TYR A 59 1.91 5.52 0.74
N CYS A 60 2.41 5.96 -0.40
CA CYS A 60 2.15 5.37 -1.70
C CYS A 60 3.43 5.47 -2.50
N ASN A 61 3.95 4.34 -2.96
CA ASN A 61 5.13 4.32 -3.82
C ASN A 61 4.76 3.75 -5.20
N PRO A 62 4.79 4.60 -6.24
CA PRO A 62 4.54 4.20 -7.63
C PRO A 62 5.46 3.09 -8.16
N GLN A 63 6.73 3.11 -7.78
CA GLN A 63 7.74 2.17 -8.29
C GLN A 63 7.58 0.78 -7.67
N THR A 64 7.47 0.71 -6.35
CA THR A 64 7.32 -0.57 -5.64
C THR A 64 5.87 -1.06 -5.59
N ARG A 65 4.91 -0.19 -5.97
CA ARG A 65 3.46 -0.42 -5.94
C ARG A 65 2.93 -0.78 -4.54
N ILE A 66 3.66 -0.38 -3.50
CA ILE A 66 3.29 -0.59 -2.10
C ILE A 66 2.66 0.69 -1.57
N ALA A 67 1.57 0.55 -0.83
CA ALA A 67 0.96 1.63 -0.07
C ALA A 67 0.69 1.23 1.38
N VAL A 68 0.66 2.22 2.27
CA VAL A 68 0.31 2.05 3.67
C VAL A 68 -0.88 2.92 3.99
N ILE A 69 -1.92 2.29 4.51
CA ILE A 69 -3.15 2.96 4.89
C ILE A 69 -3.32 2.86 6.40
N ARG A 70 -3.76 3.97 7.01
CA ARG A 70 -4.11 4.04 8.43
C ARG A 70 -5.63 3.99 8.58
N ALA A 71 -6.12 3.22 9.54
CA ALA A 71 -7.51 3.24 9.98
C ALA A 71 -7.59 3.16 11.52
N ARG A 72 -8.72 3.56 12.10
CA ARG A 72 -8.97 3.36 13.54
C ARG A 72 -9.16 1.87 13.84
N HIS A 73 -8.72 1.45 15.02
CA HIS A 73 -9.08 0.13 15.52
C HIS A 73 -10.61 0.03 15.70
N GLY A 74 -11.20 -1.10 15.32
CA GLY A 74 -12.63 -1.24 15.04
C GLY A 74 -12.91 -1.15 13.53
N PRO A 75 -13.11 0.06 12.94
CA PRO A 75 -13.45 0.24 11.52
C PRO A 75 -12.40 -0.30 10.53
N HIS A 76 -11.15 -0.49 10.94
CA HIS A 76 -10.12 -1.14 10.11
C HIS A 76 -10.54 -2.49 9.50
N ARG A 77 -11.47 -3.23 10.12
CA ARG A 77 -12.01 -4.49 9.57
C ARG A 77 -12.86 -4.26 8.32
N LEU A 78 -13.64 -3.18 8.30
CA LEU A 78 -14.46 -2.78 7.14
C LEU A 78 -13.57 -2.38 5.97
N VAL A 79 -12.50 -1.63 6.27
CA VAL A 79 -11.48 -1.29 5.28
C VAL A 79 -10.84 -2.57 4.74
N ALA A 80 -10.38 -3.46 5.62
CA ALA A 80 -9.69 -4.68 5.22
C ALA A 80 -10.56 -5.60 4.35
N SER A 81 -11.85 -5.73 4.66
CA SER A 81 -12.78 -6.52 3.83
C SER A 81 -13.10 -5.87 2.48
N ALA A 82 -13.03 -4.54 2.38
CA ALA A 82 -13.28 -3.82 1.14
C ALA A 82 -12.09 -3.82 0.17
N LEU A 83 -10.85 -3.93 0.66
CA LEU A 83 -9.63 -3.89 -0.17
C LEU A 83 -9.66 -4.81 -1.42
N PRO A 84 -9.98 -6.11 -1.34
CA PRO A 84 -9.93 -6.99 -2.51
C PRO A 84 -10.98 -6.67 -3.60
N TYR A 85 -12.02 -5.90 -3.25
CA TYR A 85 -13.08 -5.50 -4.17
C TYR A 85 -12.74 -4.24 -4.98
N ILE A 86 -11.64 -3.56 -4.65
CA ILE A 86 -11.17 -2.41 -5.41
C ILE A 86 -10.62 -2.91 -6.74
N LYS A 87 -11.31 -2.57 -7.83
CA LYS A 87 -10.92 -2.95 -9.20
C LYS A 87 -10.30 -1.81 -10.00
N ASN A 88 -10.64 -0.57 -9.68
CA ASN A 88 -10.19 0.60 -10.41
C ASN A 88 -9.66 1.66 -9.44
N ILE A 89 -8.50 2.23 -9.76
CA ILE A 89 -7.95 3.41 -9.09
C ILE A 89 -7.51 4.37 -10.20
N ASP A 90 -8.11 5.56 -10.24
CA ASP A 90 -7.73 6.63 -11.17
C ASP A 90 -7.68 6.19 -12.65
N ASN A 91 -8.75 5.53 -13.11
CA ASN A 91 -8.89 4.91 -14.44
C ASN A 91 -7.94 3.74 -14.76
N VAL A 92 -7.13 3.28 -13.81
CA VAL A 92 -6.29 2.08 -13.97
C VAL A 92 -6.95 0.87 -13.31
N ARG A 93 -7.01 -0.25 -14.04
CA ARG A 93 -7.50 -1.53 -13.52
C ARG A 93 -6.44 -2.20 -12.65
N VAL A 94 -6.73 -2.34 -11.36
CA VAL A 94 -5.80 -2.87 -10.37
C VAL A 94 -6.47 -3.91 -9.49
N ASN A 95 -5.67 -4.87 -9.03
CA ASN A 95 -5.99 -5.78 -7.94
C ASN A 95 -5.20 -5.38 -6.71
N VAL A 96 -5.89 -5.20 -5.58
CA VAL A 96 -5.29 -4.80 -4.31
C VAL A 96 -5.11 -6.00 -3.41
N PHE A 97 -3.89 -6.22 -2.94
CA PHE A 97 -3.54 -7.30 -2.01
C PHE A 97 -3.12 -6.72 -0.66
N SER A 98 -3.70 -7.20 0.43
CA SER A 98 -3.24 -6.86 1.78
C SER A 98 -2.07 -7.76 2.18
N LEU A 99 -0.89 -7.18 2.41
CA LEU A 99 0.32 -7.92 2.80
C LEU A 99 0.45 -8.08 4.31
N TYR A 100 0.18 -7.01 5.06
CA TYR A 100 0.39 -6.98 6.51
C TYR A 100 -0.54 -6.00 7.21
N MET A 101 -0.94 -6.33 8.44
CA MET A 101 -1.71 -5.44 9.29
C MET A 101 -1.03 -5.30 10.66
N GLY A 102 -0.64 -4.08 11.01
CA GLY A 102 0.10 -3.78 12.24
C GLY A 102 -0.56 -2.70 13.10
N ALA A 103 -0.14 -2.60 14.36
CA ALA A 103 -0.54 -1.51 15.26
C ALA A 103 0.35 -0.27 15.12
N THR A 104 1.57 -0.42 14.59
CA THR A 104 2.59 0.63 14.55
C THR A 104 3.21 0.75 13.17
N ILE A 105 3.50 1.99 12.76
CA ILE A 105 4.17 2.29 11.49
C ILE A 105 5.57 1.66 11.46
N ARG A 106 6.30 1.67 12.59
CA ARG A 106 7.65 1.09 12.67
C ARG A 106 7.69 -0.40 12.27
N HIS A 107 6.72 -1.19 12.74
CA HIS A 107 6.66 -2.61 12.34
C HIS A 107 6.23 -2.79 10.89
N CYS A 108 5.33 -1.94 10.38
CA CYS A 108 4.99 -1.95 8.96
C CYS A 108 6.19 -1.62 8.08
N TYR A 109 7.02 -0.65 8.50
CA TYR A 109 8.26 -0.31 7.80
C TYR A 109 9.27 -1.46 7.81
N LYS A 110 9.51 -2.08 8.97
CA LYS A 110 10.37 -3.29 9.06
C LYS A 110 9.86 -4.41 8.15
N PHE A 111 8.54 -4.62 8.12
CA PHE A 111 7.91 -5.60 7.24
C PHE A 111 8.15 -5.27 5.76
N ILE A 112 7.92 -4.01 5.35
CA ILE A 112 8.14 -3.56 3.97
C ILE A 112 9.60 -3.76 3.54
N LEU A 113 10.56 -3.40 4.41
CA LEU A 113 11.98 -3.62 4.14
C LEU A 113 12.30 -5.11 3.93
N ASN A 114 11.84 -5.98 4.82
CA ASN A 114 12.09 -7.42 4.69
C ASN A 114 11.41 -8.00 3.45
N TYR A 115 10.20 -7.56 3.16
CA TYR A 115 9.45 -7.98 1.97
C TYR A 115 10.15 -7.56 0.67
N GLN A 116 10.66 -6.32 0.61
CA GLN A 116 11.44 -5.83 -0.53
C GLN A 116 12.76 -6.59 -0.69
N LYS A 117 13.47 -6.87 0.41
CA LYS A 117 14.70 -7.68 0.38
C LYS A 117 14.44 -9.08 -0.17
N GLN A 118 13.41 -9.77 0.31
CA GLN A 118 13.04 -11.10 -0.19
C GLN A 118 12.63 -11.08 -1.67
N LYS A 119 11.91 -10.04 -2.11
CA LYS A 119 11.61 -9.86 -3.54
C LYS A 119 12.87 -9.66 -4.37
N PHE A 120 13.77 -8.80 -3.90
CA PHE A 120 15.04 -8.53 -4.56
C PHE A 120 15.89 -9.81 -4.68
N GLU A 121 16.00 -10.59 -3.60
CA GLU A 121 16.69 -11.89 -3.62
C GLU A 121 16.11 -12.84 -4.67
N LYS A 122 14.78 -12.92 -4.78
CA LYS A 122 14.11 -13.73 -5.82
C LYS A 122 14.43 -13.24 -7.23
N TYR A 123 14.46 -11.93 -7.47
CA TYR A 123 14.86 -11.38 -8.77
C TYR A 123 16.34 -11.61 -9.07
N CYS A 124 17.21 -11.51 -8.07
CA CYS A 124 18.64 -11.80 -8.21
C CYS A 124 18.93 -13.25 -8.59
N LEU A 125 18.09 -14.21 -8.18
CA LEU A 125 18.22 -15.61 -8.63
C LEU A 125 17.91 -15.77 -10.13
N SER A 126 17.05 -14.93 -10.70
CA SER A 126 16.75 -14.93 -12.14
C SER A 126 17.78 -14.19 -13.00
N LEU A 127 18.59 -13.30 -12.42
CA LEU A 127 19.55 -12.45 -13.12
C LEU A 127 20.97 -13.04 -13.02
N LYS A 128 21.66 -13.19 -14.16
CA LYS A 128 22.98 -13.84 -14.23
C LYS A 128 24.15 -12.89 -13.95
N THR A 129 23.96 -11.57 -14.09
CA THR A 129 25.05 -10.58 -14.13
C THR A 129 25.06 -9.68 -12.88
N GLU A 130 26.23 -9.43 -12.28
CA GLU A 130 26.38 -8.58 -11.07
C GLU A 130 26.10 -7.08 -11.34
N GLU A 131 26.26 -6.62 -12.58
CA GLU A 131 26.00 -5.24 -12.99
C GLU A 131 24.50 -4.90 -12.96
N GLU A 132 23.66 -5.78 -13.51
CA GLU A 132 22.20 -5.68 -13.49
C GLU A 132 21.65 -5.67 -12.05
N LYS A 133 22.26 -6.44 -11.14
CA LYS A 133 21.89 -6.46 -9.72
C LYS A 133 22.15 -5.10 -9.06
N ASN A 134 23.26 -4.44 -9.39
CA ASN A 134 23.61 -3.14 -8.85
C ASN A 134 22.73 -2.02 -9.38
N GLU A 135 22.31 -2.08 -10.65
CA GLU A 135 21.34 -1.14 -11.22
C GLU A 135 19.95 -1.30 -10.60
N LEU A 136 19.48 -2.55 -10.45
CA LEU A 136 18.21 -2.85 -9.79
C LEU A 136 18.22 -2.38 -8.33
N LYS A 137 19.36 -2.53 -7.63
CA LYS A 137 19.54 -2.02 -6.27
C LYS A 137 19.41 -0.50 -6.23
N LYS A 138 20.08 0.23 -7.13
CA LYS A 138 19.96 1.70 -7.20
C LYS A 138 18.53 2.15 -7.49
N ALA A 139 17.82 1.47 -8.38
CA ALA A 139 16.42 1.78 -8.70
C ALA A 139 15.48 1.58 -7.50
N LEU A 140 15.70 0.52 -6.70
CA LEU A 140 14.86 0.19 -5.54
C LEU A 140 15.19 1.03 -4.29
N PHE A 141 16.45 1.42 -4.09
CA PHE A 141 16.92 2.11 -2.89
C PHE A 141 16.86 3.65 -2.96
N ASN A 142 16.29 4.25 -4.00
CA ASN A 142 15.94 5.68 -4.06
C ASN A 142 14.77 6.03 -3.09
N LEU A 143 14.90 5.64 -1.82
CA LEU A 143 13.91 5.73 -0.75
C LEU A 143 14.16 6.90 0.22
N ASP A 144 15.21 7.70 0.00
CA ASP A 144 15.59 8.81 0.91
C ASP A 144 14.55 9.93 1.00
N THR A 145 13.58 9.99 0.09
CA THR A 145 12.52 11.01 0.15
C THR A 145 11.53 10.80 1.31
N VAL A 146 11.54 9.63 1.98
CA VAL A 146 10.56 9.28 3.02
C VAL A 146 10.95 9.77 4.43
N LEU A 147 12.22 10.11 4.67
CA LEU A 147 12.67 10.62 5.98
C LEU A 147 12.47 12.13 6.18
N LYS A 148 11.97 12.86 5.17
CA LYS A 148 11.61 14.29 5.29
C LYS A 148 10.11 14.50 5.57
N ILE A 149 9.53 13.71 6.47
CA ILE A 149 8.26 14.05 7.09
C ILE A 149 8.57 14.51 8.51
N ARG A 150 8.77 15.81 8.65
CA ARG A 150 8.81 16.52 9.94
C ARG A 150 7.38 16.70 10.45
#